data_AF-I7HPV4-F1
#
_entry.id   AF-I7HPV4-F1
#
_cell.length_a   1.000
_cell.length_b   1.000
_cell.length_c   1.000
_cell.angle_alpha   90.00
_cell.angle_beta   90.00
_cell.angle_gamma   90.00
#
_symmetry.space_group_name_H-M   'P 1'
#
loop_
_entity.id
_entity.type
_entity.pdbx_description
1 polymer ?
#
loop_
_entity_poly.entity_id
_entity_poly.type
_entity_poly.pdbx_seq_one_letter_code
_entity_poly.pdbx_strand_id
1 'polypeptide(L)'
;LASCAHHKPQTPPAEVKKSGSSTRQFRQVSSFNQIVVQGRLNVNLHTGYNKPEVMLRGDPRDLVQVRTVVKQNTLYVSLGQGYPDYGAVTVDIKTKFLNRFRYEGAGVVTGNNLRTSYLDLYLANEGSTRLAGNIGLQKLEAVGNGVTQINGVSSRNLQIVLKGDPKVLISGFVNLRQLDMYGKGTLSLYWIKSDTLTIRAKKAAKIQLAGIVNRLDVELWDFAQFKGKYLRAQRSFVKTHDKSMAEISAVNHQSSLATDASDIYYYNLSKTRADFMAFNGSVLDMREWSQSDLKDFD
;
A
#
# COMPACT_ATOMS: atom_id res chain seq x y z
N LEU A 1 -56.58 60.76 -14.09
CA LEU A 1 -55.91 60.55 -12.78
C LEU A 1 -55.42 59.10 -12.74
N ALA A 2 -54.11 58.90 -12.45
CA ALA A 2 -53.35 57.64 -12.28
C ALA A 2 -53.22 56.74 -13.53
N SER A 3 -52.08 56.47 -14.17
CA SER A 3 -50.65 56.28 -13.82
C SER A 3 -50.26 54.90 -13.25
N CYS A 4 -49.51 54.17 -14.10
CA CYS A 4 -48.36 53.27 -13.86
C CYS A 4 -48.50 51.92 -13.14
N ALA A 5 -48.07 50.85 -13.85
CA ALA A 5 -46.88 50.07 -13.48
C ALA A 5 -46.39 49.17 -14.64
N HIS A 6 -45.36 49.60 -15.36
CA HIS A 6 -44.60 48.75 -16.28
C HIS A 6 -43.69 47.80 -15.49
N HIS A 7 -43.84 46.49 -15.68
CA HIS A 7 -42.89 45.49 -15.23
C HIS A 7 -41.55 45.66 -15.98
N LYS A 8 -40.46 45.90 -15.23
CA LYS A 8 -39.09 45.75 -15.76
C LYS A 8 -38.70 44.26 -15.73
N PRO A 9 -38.14 43.69 -16.80
CA PRO A 9 -37.51 42.39 -16.72
C PRO A 9 -36.24 42.49 -15.86
N GLN A 10 -36.20 41.73 -14.78
CA GLN A 10 -35.00 41.54 -13.96
C GLN A 10 -34.04 40.63 -14.73
N THR A 11 -32.91 41.18 -15.17
CA THR A 11 -31.80 40.40 -15.70
C THR A 11 -31.29 39.47 -14.59
N PRO A 12 -31.11 38.17 -14.85
CA PRO A 12 -30.46 37.28 -13.88
C PRO A 12 -29.08 37.83 -13.52
N PRO A 13 -28.64 37.76 -12.26
CA PRO A 13 -27.25 38.07 -11.91
C PRO A 13 -26.34 37.22 -12.78
N ALA A 14 -25.38 37.86 -13.44
CA ALA A 14 -24.38 37.16 -14.22
C ALA A 14 -23.72 36.10 -13.33
N GLU A 15 -23.93 34.83 -13.65
CA GLU A 15 -23.18 33.73 -13.09
C GLU A 15 -21.70 33.99 -13.40
N VAL A 16 -20.96 34.45 -12.39
CA VAL A 16 -19.50 34.53 -12.44
C VAL A 16 -19.01 33.09 -12.51
N LYS A 17 -18.89 32.56 -13.72
CA LYS A 17 -18.10 31.36 -13.99
C LYS A 17 -16.72 31.62 -13.38
N LYS A 18 -16.43 31.01 -12.22
CA LYS A 18 -15.08 30.97 -11.63
C LYS A 18 -14.18 30.26 -12.65
N SER A 19 -13.63 31.03 -13.59
CA SER A 19 -12.60 30.58 -14.51
C SER A 19 -11.36 30.29 -13.67
N GLY A 20 -11.15 29.02 -13.33
CA GLY A 20 -9.95 28.59 -12.61
C GLY A 20 -8.74 28.77 -13.52
N SER A 21 -7.99 29.87 -13.34
CA SER A 21 -6.73 30.05 -14.05
C SER A 21 -5.71 29.10 -13.43
N SER A 22 -5.31 28.04 -14.11
CA SER A 22 -4.21 27.19 -13.65
C SER A 22 -2.87 27.84 -14.01
N THR A 23 -1.99 28.05 -13.03
CA THR A 23 -0.63 28.57 -13.25
C THR A 23 0.45 27.59 -12.78
N ARG A 24 1.71 27.91 -13.10
CA ARG A 24 2.91 27.19 -12.63
C ARG A 24 3.72 28.10 -11.71
N GLN A 25 4.14 27.59 -10.55
CA GLN A 25 5.04 28.29 -9.62
C GLN A 25 6.25 27.42 -9.29
N PHE A 26 7.45 27.90 -9.58
CA PHE A 26 8.69 27.23 -9.18
C PHE A 26 9.10 27.67 -7.77
N ARG A 27 9.50 26.71 -6.93
CA ARG A 27 10.02 26.96 -5.59
C ARG A 27 11.52 26.71 -5.58
N GLN A 28 12.30 27.71 -5.17
CA GLN A 28 13.72 27.55 -4.93
C GLN A 28 13.92 26.67 -3.70
N VAL A 29 14.71 25.62 -3.85
CA VAL A 29 14.92 24.59 -2.82
C VAL A 29 16.39 24.18 -2.82
N SER A 30 16.95 23.96 -1.63
CA SER A 30 18.24 23.29 -1.49
C SER A 30 18.10 21.79 -1.77
N SER A 31 19.22 21.08 -1.84
CA SER A 31 19.21 19.62 -2.01
C SER A 31 18.48 18.90 -0.88
N PHE A 32 17.75 17.84 -1.25
CA PHE A 32 17.06 16.95 -0.32
C PHE A 32 17.01 15.54 -0.89
N ASN A 33 16.91 14.53 -0.03
CA ASN A 33 16.62 13.15 -0.41
C ASN A 33 15.48 12.52 0.40
N GLN A 34 14.84 13.31 1.25
CA GLN A 34 13.62 12.92 1.96
C GLN A 34 12.52 13.91 1.61
N ILE A 35 11.29 13.44 1.56
CA ILE A 35 10.12 14.24 1.24
C ILE A 35 9.02 13.93 2.26
N VAL A 36 8.43 14.99 2.81
CA VAL A 36 7.23 14.94 3.65
C VAL A 36 6.17 15.81 3.00
N VAL A 37 5.02 15.22 2.71
CA VAL A 37 3.86 15.90 2.13
C VAL A 37 2.67 15.79 3.06
N GLN A 38 2.02 16.92 3.34
CA GLN A 38 0.83 17.00 4.19
C GLN A 38 -0.30 17.79 3.51
N GLY A 39 -1.52 17.27 3.59
CA GLY A 39 -2.73 17.93 3.07
C GLY A 39 -3.23 17.34 1.76
N ARG A 40 -4.15 18.06 1.10
CA ARG A 40 -4.83 17.60 -0.11
C ARG A 40 -4.06 17.98 -1.37
N LEU A 41 -3.03 17.19 -1.69
CA LEU A 41 -2.07 17.49 -2.75
C LEU A 41 -1.87 16.29 -3.69
N ASN A 42 -1.90 16.54 -5.00
CA ASN A 42 -1.35 15.59 -5.96
C ASN A 42 0.18 15.74 -6.03
N VAL A 43 0.92 14.65 -6.16
CA VAL A 43 2.38 14.67 -6.14
C VAL A 43 2.93 13.81 -7.28
N ASN A 44 3.83 14.36 -8.07
CA ASN A 44 4.58 13.62 -9.07
C ASN A 44 6.06 13.58 -8.63
N LEU A 45 6.58 12.37 -8.43
CA LEU A 45 7.93 12.13 -7.95
C LEU A 45 8.86 11.75 -9.10
N HIS A 46 10.04 12.38 -9.12
CA HIS A 46 11.07 12.13 -10.11
C HIS A 46 12.46 12.04 -9.44
N THR A 47 13.22 11.01 -9.80
CA THR A 47 14.59 10.76 -9.31
C THR A 47 15.62 10.86 -10.44
N GLY A 48 16.91 10.99 -10.10
CA GLY A 48 18.01 11.02 -11.07
C GLY A 48 18.33 12.42 -11.63
N TYR A 49 17.72 13.47 -11.11
CA TYR A 49 17.97 14.84 -11.55
C TYR A 49 19.10 15.48 -10.73
N ASN A 50 20.11 16.04 -11.40
CA ASN A 50 21.25 16.67 -10.73
C ASN A 50 20.89 17.94 -9.95
N LYS A 51 19.86 18.66 -10.40
CA LYS A 51 19.35 19.87 -9.74
C LYS A 51 17.99 19.55 -9.12
N PRO A 52 17.80 19.74 -7.80
CA PRO A 52 16.50 19.60 -7.18
C PRO A 52 15.55 20.69 -7.73
N GLU A 53 14.28 20.34 -7.94
CA GLU A 53 13.26 21.26 -8.43
C GLU A 53 11.91 20.91 -7.80
N VAL A 54 11.17 21.93 -7.40
CA VAL A 54 9.77 21.80 -6.97
C VAL A 54 8.94 22.78 -7.79
N MET A 55 7.98 22.25 -8.55
CA MET A 55 7.04 23.04 -9.34
C MET A 55 5.62 22.76 -8.86
N LEU A 56 4.89 23.83 -8.52
CA LEU A 56 3.49 23.77 -8.16
C LEU A 56 2.61 24.11 -9.37
N ARG A 57 1.46 23.45 -9.46
CA ARG A 57 0.43 23.66 -10.48
C ARG A 57 -0.95 23.74 -9.85
N GLY A 58 -1.73 24.75 -10.20
CA GLY A 58 -3.09 24.96 -9.67
C GLY A 58 -3.55 26.41 -9.77
N ASP A 59 -4.68 26.73 -9.15
CA ASP A 59 -5.18 28.11 -9.03
C ASP A 59 -4.21 28.94 -8.17
N PRO A 60 -3.77 30.13 -8.61
CA PRO A 60 -2.86 30.98 -7.86
C PRO A 60 -3.25 31.17 -6.39
N ARG A 61 -4.54 31.29 -6.08
CA ARG A 61 -5.05 31.52 -4.72
C ARG A 61 -4.79 30.33 -3.80
N ASP A 62 -4.89 29.11 -4.32
CA ASP A 62 -4.51 27.90 -3.58
C ASP A 62 -2.99 27.75 -3.51
N LEU A 63 -2.27 28.11 -4.60
CA LEU A 63 -0.81 27.98 -4.64
C LEU A 63 -0.08 28.84 -3.62
N VAL A 64 -0.62 30.02 -3.25
CA VAL A 64 -0.02 30.88 -2.21
C VAL A 64 -0.03 30.21 -0.84
N GLN A 65 -0.98 29.29 -0.62
CA GLN A 65 -1.18 28.59 0.66
C GLN A 65 -0.28 27.36 0.81
N VAL A 66 0.35 26.92 -0.30
CA VAL A 66 1.29 25.81 -0.26
C VAL A 66 2.61 26.27 0.34
N ARG A 67 2.92 25.77 1.54
CA ARG A 67 4.22 25.97 2.17
C ARG A 67 5.22 24.94 1.66
N THR A 68 6.40 25.42 1.25
CA THR A 68 7.51 24.58 0.77
C THR A 68 8.79 25.00 1.48
N VAL A 69 9.45 24.08 2.20
CA VAL A 69 10.70 24.36 2.91
C VAL A 69 11.60 23.12 2.93
N VAL A 70 12.91 23.32 2.81
CA VAL A 70 13.89 22.25 3.01
C VAL A 70 14.57 22.43 4.38
N LYS A 71 14.53 21.40 5.22
CA LYS A 71 15.22 21.37 6.52
C LYS A 71 15.86 20.00 6.70
N GLN A 72 17.13 19.95 7.09
CA GLN A 72 17.87 18.70 7.35
C GLN A 72 17.71 17.68 6.20
N ASN A 73 17.99 18.12 4.97
CA ASN A 73 17.91 17.30 3.75
C ASN A 73 16.52 16.71 3.44
N THR A 74 15.47 17.27 4.07
CA THR A 74 14.07 16.88 3.89
C THR A 74 13.29 18.04 3.31
N LEU A 75 12.63 17.81 2.18
CA LEU A 75 11.63 18.72 1.63
C LEU A 75 10.29 18.51 2.35
N TYR A 76 9.77 19.58 2.93
CA TYR A 76 8.43 19.64 3.50
C TYR A 76 7.53 20.42 2.55
N VAL A 77 6.43 19.79 2.12
CA VAL A 77 5.36 20.42 1.36
C VAL A 77 4.07 20.26 2.13
N SER A 78 3.41 21.36 2.45
CA SER A 78 2.16 21.30 3.23
C SER A 78 1.13 22.26 2.67
N LEU A 79 -0.12 21.80 2.65
CA LEU A 79 -1.30 22.60 2.34
C LEU A 79 -2.24 22.51 3.54
N GLY A 80 -2.62 23.67 4.08
CA GLY A 80 -3.42 23.77 5.31
C GLY A 80 -4.83 23.19 5.16
N GLN A 81 -5.48 22.97 6.30
CA GLN A 81 -6.88 22.56 6.34
C GLN A 81 -7.78 23.59 5.64
N GLY A 82 -8.86 23.11 5.00
CA GLY A 82 -9.75 23.95 4.19
C GLY A 82 -9.27 24.22 2.76
N TYR A 83 -8.02 23.86 2.42
CA TYR A 83 -7.48 23.97 1.07
C TYR A 83 -7.30 22.60 0.39
N PRO A 84 -7.28 22.55 -0.94
CA PRO A 84 -7.56 23.66 -1.85
C PRO A 84 -9.06 23.99 -1.95
N ASP A 85 -9.38 25.24 -2.28
CA ASP A 85 -10.75 25.78 -2.40
C ASP A 85 -11.14 26.08 -3.85
N TYR A 86 -10.16 26.33 -4.74
CA TYR A 86 -10.41 26.74 -6.12
C TYR A 86 -10.05 25.67 -7.15
N GLY A 87 -9.25 24.66 -6.79
CA GLY A 87 -9.00 23.50 -7.64
C GLY A 87 -7.89 22.60 -7.13
N ALA A 88 -7.70 21.45 -7.76
CA ALA A 88 -6.64 20.53 -7.38
C ALA A 88 -5.26 21.19 -7.49
N VAL A 89 -4.42 20.98 -6.47
CA VAL A 89 -3.03 21.41 -6.47
C VAL A 89 -2.13 20.21 -6.73
N THR A 90 -1.23 20.35 -7.70
CA THR A 90 -0.25 19.32 -8.06
C THR A 90 1.16 19.83 -7.81
N VAL A 91 2.00 18.96 -7.24
CA VAL A 91 3.40 19.23 -6.89
C VAL A 91 4.29 18.28 -7.69
N ASP A 92 5.05 18.79 -8.64
CA ASP A 92 6.08 18.04 -9.35
C ASP A 92 7.41 18.21 -8.60
N ILE A 93 7.98 17.11 -8.10
CA ILE A 93 9.20 17.10 -7.27
C ILE A 93 10.29 16.30 -7.97
N LYS A 94 11.39 16.96 -8.30
CA LYS A 94 12.60 16.35 -8.88
C LYS A 94 13.73 16.37 -7.87
N THR A 95 14.41 15.24 -7.72
CA THR A 95 15.62 15.12 -6.91
C THR A 95 16.59 14.11 -7.54
N LYS A 96 17.84 14.10 -7.08
CA LYS A 96 18.83 13.10 -7.49
C LYS A 96 18.52 11.74 -6.87
N PHE A 97 18.25 11.72 -5.57
CA PHE A 97 18.01 10.51 -4.78
C PHE A 97 16.76 10.68 -3.92
N LEU A 98 16.01 9.60 -3.72
CA LEU A 98 14.86 9.57 -2.83
C LEU A 98 15.00 8.38 -1.88
N ASN A 99 15.28 8.68 -0.62
CA ASN A 99 15.50 7.69 0.44
C ASN A 99 14.26 7.51 1.32
N ARG A 100 13.42 8.55 1.45
CA ARG A 100 12.21 8.53 2.26
C ARG A 100 11.12 9.38 1.64
N PHE A 101 9.91 8.84 1.61
CA PHE A 101 8.72 9.58 1.24
C PHE A 101 7.61 9.34 2.27
N ARG A 102 7.16 10.41 2.92
CA ARG A 102 6.02 10.42 3.84
C ARG A 102 4.91 11.25 3.22
N TYR A 103 3.71 10.69 3.15
CA TYR A 103 2.51 11.40 2.70
C TYR A 103 1.38 11.21 3.72
N GLU A 104 0.75 12.32 4.11
CA GLU A 104 -0.42 12.36 4.98
C GLU A 104 -1.49 13.29 4.38
N GLY A 105 -2.67 12.76 4.07
CA GLY A 105 -3.77 13.54 3.52
C GLY A 105 -4.51 12.78 2.44
N ALA A 106 -4.95 13.49 1.41
CA ALA A 106 -5.73 12.90 0.32
C ALA A 106 -5.29 13.46 -1.04
N GLY A 107 -4.84 12.59 -1.92
CA GLY A 107 -4.47 12.98 -3.27
C GLY A 107 -3.91 11.82 -4.10
N VAL A 108 -3.47 12.17 -5.31
CA VAL A 108 -2.84 11.22 -6.23
C VAL A 108 -1.33 11.39 -6.16
N VAL A 109 -0.63 10.35 -5.71
CA VAL A 109 0.84 10.28 -5.74
C VAL A 109 1.27 9.41 -6.90
N THR A 110 2.12 9.93 -7.79
CA THR A 110 2.69 9.19 -8.91
C THR A 110 4.20 9.25 -8.93
N GLY A 111 4.84 8.22 -9.49
CA GLY A 111 6.28 8.21 -9.75
C GLY A 111 6.61 7.04 -10.67
N ASN A 112 6.64 7.27 -11.98
CA ASN A 112 6.56 6.18 -12.97
C ASN A 112 7.91 5.54 -13.35
N ASN A 113 9.03 6.20 -13.02
CA ASN A 113 10.38 5.73 -13.35
C ASN A 113 11.35 6.07 -12.21
N LEU A 114 10.95 5.74 -10.99
CA LEU A 114 11.77 5.95 -9.81
C LEU A 114 12.97 5.02 -9.83
N ARG A 115 14.14 5.56 -9.47
CA ARG A 115 15.39 4.82 -9.32
C ARG A 115 15.90 5.07 -7.91
N THR A 116 15.71 4.09 -7.05
CA THR A 116 16.10 4.17 -5.64
C THR A 116 16.85 2.91 -5.26
N SER A 117 17.98 3.05 -4.57
CA SER A 117 18.69 1.92 -3.96
C SER A 117 18.12 1.54 -2.60
N TYR A 118 17.51 2.51 -1.93
CA TYR A 118 16.89 2.43 -0.62
C TYR A 118 15.68 3.38 -0.63
N LEU A 119 14.51 2.89 -0.20
CA LEU A 119 13.32 3.71 -0.05
C LEU A 119 12.49 3.25 1.15
N ASP A 120 12.21 4.20 2.04
CA ASP A 120 11.19 4.08 3.09
C ASP A 120 9.93 4.85 2.70
N LEU A 121 8.79 4.17 2.77
CA LEU A 121 7.48 4.74 2.48
C LEU A 121 6.60 4.76 3.73
N TYR A 122 6.01 5.93 4.00
CA TYR A 122 4.87 6.06 4.89
C TYR A 122 3.72 6.72 4.13
N LEU A 123 2.59 6.04 4.03
CA LEU A 123 1.45 6.43 3.21
C LEU A 123 0.16 6.42 4.06
N ALA A 124 -0.19 7.57 4.63
CA ALA A 124 -1.53 7.84 5.14
C ALA A 124 -2.29 8.67 4.10
N ASN A 125 -2.53 8.06 2.94
CA ASN A 125 -3.19 8.69 1.81
C ASN A 125 -4.58 8.08 1.62
N GLU A 126 -5.64 8.87 1.70
CA GLU A 126 -7.01 8.40 1.38
C GLU A 126 -7.22 8.21 -0.13
N GLY A 127 -6.34 8.81 -0.95
CA GLY A 127 -6.36 8.69 -2.40
C GLY A 127 -5.57 7.49 -2.92
N SER A 128 -4.87 7.71 -4.04
CA SER A 128 -4.12 6.64 -4.72
C SER A 128 -2.64 6.95 -4.83
N THR A 129 -1.79 5.95 -4.64
CA THR A 129 -0.35 6.01 -4.82
C THR A 129 0.07 4.99 -5.87
N ARG A 130 0.71 5.45 -6.96
CA ARG A 130 1.24 4.59 -8.04
C ARG A 130 2.71 4.87 -8.26
N LEU A 131 3.55 3.92 -7.88
CA LEU A 131 5.00 4.03 -8.03
C LEU A 131 5.49 2.91 -8.96
N ALA A 132 6.41 3.22 -9.85
CA ALA A 132 7.02 2.27 -10.77
C ALA A 132 8.49 2.65 -11.04
N GLY A 133 9.32 1.66 -11.37
CA GLY A 133 10.72 1.85 -11.74
C GLY A 133 11.62 0.75 -11.20
N ASN A 134 12.82 1.10 -10.75
CA ASN A 134 13.70 0.23 -9.97
C ASN A 134 13.72 0.75 -8.53
N ILE A 135 12.91 0.11 -7.67
CA ILE A 135 12.60 0.60 -6.34
C ILE A 135 13.21 -0.31 -5.28
N GLY A 136 14.28 0.16 -4.63
CA GLY A 136 14.92 -0.45 -3.47
C GLY A 136 14.10 -0.34 -2.18
N LEU A 137 12.85 -0.81 -2.18
CA LEU A 137 11.92 -0.65 -1.05
C LEU A 137 12.40 -1.45 0.18
N GLN A 138 12.57 -0.78 1.32
CA GLN A 138 12.98 -1.42 2.58
C GLN A 138 11.86 -1.44 3.62
N LYS A 139 11.10 -0.34 3.70
CA LYS A 139 9.95 -0.23 4.58
C LYS A 139 8.75 0.34 3.84
N LEU A 140 7.58 -0.27 4.07
CA LEU A 140 6.29 0.28 3.70
C LEU A 140 5.37 0.29 4.92
N GLU A 141 4.93 1.48 5.31
CA GLU A 141 3.82 1.64 6.23
C GLU A 141 2.66 2.32 5.51
N ALA A 142 1.53 1.63 5.35
CA ALA A 142 0.33 2.19 4.76
C ALA A 142 -0.82 2.21 5.78
N VAL A 143 -1.48 3.35 5.88
CA VAL A 143 -2.49 3.66 6.90
C VAL A 143 -3.75 4.21 6.25
N GLY A 144 -4.91 3.84 6.77
CA GLY A 144 -6.20 4.34 6.29
C GLY A 144 -6.81 3.41 5.26
N ASN A 145 -7.47 3.94 4.23
CA ASN A 145 -8.26 3.19 3.24
C ASN A 145 -7.78 3.40 1.80
N GLY A 146 -6.59 3.98 1.61
CA GLY A 146 -6.03 4.29 0.29
C GLY A 146 -5.64 3.08 -0.53
N VAL A 147 -5.40 3.34 -1.82
CA VAL A 147 -4.92 2.33 -2.78
C VAL A 147 -3.47 2.61 -3.14
N THR A 148 -2.60 1.63 -2.95
CA THR A 148 -1.18 1.72 -3.27
C THR A 148 -0.78 0.62 -4.25
N GLN A 149 -0.15 1.01 -5.37
CA GLN A 149 0.47 0.11 -6.31
C GLN A 149 1.95 0.47 -6.46
N ILE A 150 2.83 -0.52 -6.29
CA ILE A 150 4.28 -0.35 -6.44
C ILE A 150 4.81 -1.44 -7.38
N ASN A 151 5.32 -1.01 -8.53
CA ASN A 151 5.86 -1.92 -9.54
C ASN A 151 7.38 -1.80 -9.66
N GLY A 152 8.06 -2.93 -9.85
CA GLY A 152 9.51 -2.98 -10.01
C GLY A 152 10.28 -2.84 -8.70
N VAL A 153 9.73 -3.43 -7.62
CA VAL A 153 10.44 -3.52 -6.34
C VAL A 153 11.60 -4.50 -6.45
N SER A 154 12.75 -4.12 -5.89
CA SER A 154 13.89 -4.99 -5.64
C SER A 154 14.29 -4.83 -4.19
N SER A 155 13.89 -5.76 -3.33
CA SER A 155 14.13 -5.64 -1.89
C SER A 155 14.96 -6.78 -1.33
N ARG A 156 15.87 -6.43 -0.42
CA ARG A 156 16.71 -7.39 0.32
C ARG A 156 16.16 -7.71 1.71
N ASN A 157 15.29 -6.87 2.27
CA ASN A 157 14.82 -7.02 3.65
C ASN A 157 13.53 -6.20 3.89
N LEU A 158 12.51 -6.43 3.08
CA LEU A 158 11.27 -5.66 3.14
C LEU A 158 10.51 -5.91 4.45
N GLN A 159 10.10 -4.83 5.10
CA GLN A 159 9.14 -4.83 6.20
C GLN A 159 7.89 -4.06 5.79
N ILE A 160 6.72 -4.65 6.00
CA ILE A 160 5.43 -4.05 5.67
C ILE A 160 4.56 -3.97 6.92
N VAL A 161 3.98 -2.80 7.15
CA VAL A 161 2.97 -2.56 8.18
C VAL A 161 1.73 -1.94 7.54
N LEU A 162 0.59 -2.60 7.66
CA LEU A 162 -0.69 -2.08 7.17
C LEU A 162 -1.64 -1.84 8.35
N LYS A 163 -2.21 -0.64 8.43
CA LYS A 163 -3.15 -0.24 9.50
C LYS A 163 -4.44 0.31 8.90
N GLY A 164 -5.58 -0.15 9.40
CA GLY A 164 -6.87 0.14 8.79
C GLY A 164 -7.14 -0.74 7.58
N ASP A 165 -7.67 -0.15 6.52
CA ASP A 165 -8.20 -0.88 5.37
C ASP A 165 -7.49 -0.54 4.03
N PRO A 166 -6.14 -0.39 3.98
CA PRO A 166 -5.47 -0.04 2.74
C PRO A 166 -5.48 -1.22 1.77
N LYS A 167 -5.49 -0.93 0.47
CA LYS A 167 -5.31 -1.92 -0.60
C LYS A 167 -3.94 -1.75 -1.20
N VAL A 168 -3.07 -2.74 -1.05
CA VAL A 168 -1.68 -2.69 -1.47
C VAL A 168 -1.38 -3.80 -2.47
N LEU A 169 -0.87 -3.42 -3.64
CA LEU A 169 -0.35 -4.31 -4.67
C LEU A 169 1.13 -4.01 -4.89
N ILE A 170 1.97 -5.02 -4.75
CA ILE A 170 3.41 -4.91 -4.99
C ILE A 170 3.83 -5.96 -6.01
N SER A 171 4.61 -5.53 -7.01
CA SER A 171 5.26 -6.42 -7.97
C SER A 171 6.76 -6.18 -8.03
N GLY A 172 7.54 -7.26 -8.07
CA GLY A 172 8.99 -7.22 -8.12
C GLY A 172 9.64 -8.39 -7.37
N PHE A 173 10.96 -8.45 -7.34
CA PHE A 173 11.70 -9.49 -6.61
C PHE A 173 11.91 -9.04 -5.17
N VAL A 174 11.28 -9.75 -4.24
CA VAL A 174 11.19 -9.27 -2.85
C VAL A 174 11.67 -10.34 -1.88
N ASN A 175 12.68 -10.00 -1.08
CA ASN A 175 12.91 -10.66 0.20
C ASN A 175 12.04 -9.96 1.27
N LEU A 176 10.85 -10.50 1.51
CA LEU A 176 9.93 -10.03 2.55
C LEU A 176 10.30 -10.72 3.86
N ARG A 177 10.66 -9.94 4.88
CA ARG A 177 11.02 -10.45 6.20
C ARG A 177 9.85 -10.42 7.18
N GLN A 178 9.08 -9.34 7.16
CA GLN A 178 8.01 -9.10 8.12
C GLN A 178 6.81 -8.43 7.47
N LEU A 179 5.62 -8.93 7.83
CA LEU A 179 4.33 -8.36 7.46
C LEU A 179 3.43 -8.30 8.70
N ASP A 180 3.07 -7.10 9.12
CA ASP A 180 2.08 -6.89 10.18
C ASP A 180 0.84 -6.18 9.60
N MET A 181 -0.35 -6.74 9.86
CA MET A 181 -1.62 -6.16 9.41
C MET A 181 -2.60 -6.00 10.55
N TYR A 182 -3.02 -4.75 10.79
CA TYR A 182 -3.93 -4.34 11.84
C TYR A 182 -5.18 -3.67 11.23
N GLY A 183 -6.13 -4.47 10.74
CA GLY A 183 -7.34 -3.93 10.08
C GLY A 183 -7.91 -4.86 9.02
N LYS A 184 -8.69 -4.32 8.09
CA LYS A 184 -9.33 -5.08 7.00
C LYS A 184 -8.60 -4.86 5.67
N GLY A 185 -7.36 -4.40 5.71
CA GLY A 185 -6.55 -4.15 4.53
C GLY A 185 -6.29 -5.42 3.71
N THR A 186 -5.91 -5.20 2.46
CA THR A 186 -5.52 -6.26 1.52
C THR A 186 -4.09 -6.03 1.05
N LEU A 187 -3.28 -7.09 1.06
CA LEU A 187 -1.97 -7.13 0.42
C LEU A 187 -1.91 -8.23 -0.63
N SER A 188 -1.53 -7.88 -1.85
CA SER A 188 -1.12 -8.82 -2.88
C SER A 188 0.35 -8.57 -3.24
N LEU A 189 1.20 -9.59 -3.09
CA LEU A 189 2.62 -9.52 -3.40
C LEU A 189 3.08 -10.85 -4.00
N TYR A 190 3.67 -10.78 -5.19
CA TYR A 190 4.16 -11.95 -5.92
C TYR A 190 5.67 -11.88 -6.10
N TRP A 191 6.30 -13.04 -6.38
CA TRP A 191 7.74 -13.19 -6.58
C TRP A 191 8.59 -12.99 -5.33
N ILE A 192 8.11 -13.52 -4.20
CA ILE A 192 8.86 -13.55 -2.95
C ILE A 192 9.99 -14.58 -3.03
N LYS A 193 11.18 -14.19 -2.58
CA LYS A 193 12.30 -15.09 -2.28
C LYS A 193 12.92 -14.66 -0.96
N SER A 194 12.49 -15.32 0.11
CA SER A 194 12.90 -14.99 1.49
C SER A 194 13.58 -16.19 2.16
N ASP A 195 14.54 -15.92 3.04
CA ASP A 195 15.01 -16.96 3.96
C ASP A 195 14.02 -17.13 5.12
N THR A 196 13.60 -16.03 5.74
CA THR A 196 12.61 -16.02 6.82
C THR A 196 11.49 -15.04 6.49
N LEU A 197 10.26 -15.42 6.79
CA LEU A 197 9.08 -14.55 6.68
C LEU A 197 8.18 -14.75 7.89
N THR A 198 7.96 -13.67 8.63
CA THR A 198 6.99 -13.61 9.72
C THR A 198 5.78 -12.78 9.31
N ILE A 199 4.59 -13.34 9.50
CA ILE A 199 3.31 -12.70 9.20
C ILE A 199 2.46 -12.68 10.48
N ARG A 200 1.97 -11.50 10.85
CA ARG A 200 0.97 -11.33 11.90
C ARG A 200 -0.19 -10.52 11.37
N ALA A 201 -1.39 -11.08 11.45
CA ALA A 201 -2.58 -10.38 10.96
C ALA A 201 -3.78 -10.57 11.89
N LYS A 202 -4.57 -9.51 12.04
CA LYS A 202 -5.79 -9.49 12.86
C LYS A 202 -6.95 -8.90 12.08
N LYS A 203 -8.14 -8.87 12.68
CA LYS A 203 -9.39 -8.36 12.11
C LYS A 203 -9.74 -9.11 10.83
N ALA A 204 -10.04 -8.42 9.73
CA ALA A 204 -10.43 -9.06 8.46
C ALA A 204 -9.36 -8.85 7.38
N ALA A 205 -8.08 -8.85 7.77
CA ALA A 205 -6.95 -8.68 6.88
C ALA A 205 -6.91 -9.79 5.82
N LYS A 206 -6.58 -9.43 4.57
CA LYS A 206 -6.45 -10.39 3.46
C LYS A 206 -5.06 -10.32 2.85
N ILE A 207 -4.36 -11.44 2.85
CA ILE A 207 -2.97 -11.55 2.40
C ILE A 207 -2.90 -12.56 1.26
N GLN A 208 -2.30 -12.18 0.14
CA GLN A 208 -2.06 -13.05 -1.00
C GLN A 208 -0.59 -12.99 -1.37
N LEU A 209 0.14 -14.08 -1.12
CA LEU A 209 1.58 -14.17 -1.37
C LEU A 209 1.90 -15.32 -2.34
N ALA A 210 2.88 -15.10 -3.21
CA ALA A 210 3.45 -16.17 -4.03
C ALA A 210 4.98 -16.08 -4.10
N GLY A 211 5.64 -17.24 -4.18
CA GLY A 211 7.10 -17.34 -4.26
C GLY A 211 7.65 -18.51 -3.47
N ILE A 212 8.85 -18.33 -2.93
CA ILE A 212 9.55 -19.32 -2.11
C ILE A 212 10.05 -18.72 -0.80
N VAL A 213 9.96 -19.50 0.27
CA VAL A 213 10.52 -19.13 1.57
C VAL A 213 11.14 -20.34 2.27
N ASN A 214 12.26 -20.15 2.97
CA ASN A 214 12.88 -21.24 3.73
C ASN A 214 12.16 -21.48 5.08
N ARG A 215 11.83 -20.43 5.81
CA ARG A 215 11.03 -20.50 7.04
C ARG A 215 9.87 -19.50 7.01
N LEU A 216 8.66 -20.03 7.11
CA LEU A 216 7.41 -19.27 7.19
C LEU A 216 6.83 -19.38 8.60
N ASP A 217 6.62 -18.24 9.25
CA ASP A 217 5.92 -18.12 10.53
C ASP A 217 4.65 -17.27 10.31
N VAL A 218 3.47 -17.81 10.58
CA VAL A 218 2.18 -17.14 10.36
C VAL A 218 1.33 -17.21 11.62
N GLU A 219 0.79 -16.08 12.03
CA GLU A 219 -0.15 -15.99 13.15
C GLU A 219 -1.34 -15.10 12.79
N LEU A 220 -2.54 -15.68 12.81
CA LEU A 220 -3.78 -15.04 12.39
C LEU A 220 -4.82 -15.05 13.52
N TRP A 221 -5.55 -13.94 13.63
CA TRP A 221 -6.62 -13.73 14.62
C TRP A 221 -7.89 -13.18 13.96
N ASP A 222 -9.00 -13.19 14.69
CA ASP A 222 -10.32 -12.71 14.28
C ASP A 222 -10.82 -13.41 13.00
N PHE A 223 -10.80 -12.72 11.85
CA PHE A 223 -11.26 -13.19 10.54
C PHE A 223 -10.15 -13.04 9.49
N ALA A 224 -8.89 -12.98 9.91
CA ALA A 224 -7.78 -12.75 9.02
C ALA A 224 -7.57 -13.95 8.09
N GLN A 225 -7.24 -13.67 6.83
CA GLN A 225 -7.08 -14.66 5.77
C GLN A 225 -5.68 -14.57 5.17
N PHE A 226 -4.95 -15.68 5.20
CA PHE A 226 -3.68 -15.84 4.51
C PHE A 226 -3.84 -16.81 3.34
N LYS A 227 -3.65 -16.32 2.12
CA LYS A 227 -3.67 -17.11 0.88
C LYS A 227 -2.25 -17.36 0.40
N GLY A 228 -1.65 -18.40 0.97
CA GLY A 228 -0.26 -18.81 0.71
C GLY A 228 -0.12 -20.07 -0.13
N LYS A 229 -1.19 -20.53 -0.83
CA LYS A 229 -1.12 -21.71 -1.71
C LYS A 229 0.06 -21.69 -2.69
N TYR A 230 0.39 -20.50 -3.23
CA TYR A 230 1.48 -20.29 -4.17
C TYR A 230 2.80 -19.81 -3.52
N LEU A 231 2.87 -19.81 -2.19
CA LEU A 231 4.09 -19.51 -1.43
C LEU A 231 4.67 -20.81 -0.89
N ARG A 232 5.62 -21.39 -1.61
CA ARG A 232 6.25 -22.66 -1.21
C ARG A 232 7.24 -22.44 -0.07
N ALA A 233 6.90 -22.95 1.11
CA ALA A 233 7.74 -22.92 2.29
C ALA A 233 8.54 -24.21 2.45
N GLN A 234 9.84 -24.14 2.76
CA GLN A 234 10.56 -25.34 3.21
C GLN A 234 10.02 -25.79 4.57
N ARG A 235 9.90 -24.85 5.52
CA ARG A 235 9.36 -25.08 6.85
C ARG A 235 8.25 -24.06 7.13
N SER A 236 7.11 -24.53 7.64
CA SER A 236 6.00 -23.66 8.02
C SER A 236 5.60 -23.89 9.47
N PHE A 237 5.31 -22.78 10.17
CA PHE A 237 4.79 -22.73 11.53
C PHE A 237 3.58 -21.80 11.51
N VAL A 238 2.38 -22.36 11.56
CA VAL A 238 1.14 -21.60 11.36
C VAL A 238 0.23 -21.74 12.57
N LYS A 239 -0.25 -20.61 13.06
CA LYS A 239 -1.22 -20.51 14.15
C LYS A 239 -2.44 -19.71 13.69
N THR A 240 -3.61 -20.29 13.85
CA THR A 240 -4.89 -19.65 13.56
C THR A 240 -5.77 -19.67 14.81
N HIS A 241 -6.41 -18.54 15.05
CA HIS A 241 -7.31 -18.29 16.18
C HIS A 241 -8.66 -17.73 15.68
N ASP A 242 -9.67 -17.73 16.55
CA ASP A 242 -11.01 -17.23 16.30
C ASP A 242 -11.68 -17.87 15.07
N LYS A 243 -11.81 -17.14 13.96
CA LYS A 243 -12.38 -17.56 12.67
C LYS A 243 -11.42 -17.27 11.51
N SER A 244 -10.13 -17.21 11.81
CA SER A 244 -9.10 -16.96 10.80
C SER A 244 -8.83 -18.19 9.94
N MET A 245 -8.25 -17.97 8.76
CA MET A 245 -8.01 -19.03 7.77
C MET A 245 -6.64 -18.88 7.13
N ALA A 246 -5.87 -19.97 7.05
CA ALA A 246 -4.58 -20.00 6.37
C ALA A 246 -4.52 -21.09 5.29
N GLU A 247 -4.15 -20.71 4.07
CA GLU A 247 -3.75 -21.63 3.00
C GLU A 247 -2.22 -21.71 2.95
N ILE A 248 -1.66 -22.92 3.03
CA ILE A 248 -0.21 -23.15 3.09
C ILE A 248 0.26 -24.20 2.09
N SER A 249 1.55 -24.10 1.72
CA SER A 249 2.23 -25.08 0.88
C SER A 249 3.64 -25.32 1.41
N ALA A 250 3.80 -26.35 2.26
CA ALA A 250 5.06 -26.71 2.89
C ALA A 250 5.64 -28.00 2.28
N VAL A 251 6.95 -28.08 2.07
CA VAL A 251 7.61 -29.26 1.46
C VAL A 251 8.43 -30.11 2.42
N ASN A 252 9.03 -29.55 3.46
CA ASN A 252 9.93 -30.30 4.35
C ASN A 252 9.33 -30.48 5.75
N HIS A 253 8.89 -29.39 6.38
CA HIS A 253 8.29 -29.43 7.71
C HIS A 253 7.03 -28.57 7.80
N GLN A 254 5.99 -29.12 8.41
CA GLN A 254 4.77 -28.41 8.74
C GLN A 254 4.47 -28.55 10.24
N SER A 255 4.24 -27.41 10.89
CA SER A 255 3.69 -27.33 12.24
C SER A 255 2.47 -26.42 12.22
N SER A 256 1.33 -26.96 12.61
CA SER A 256 0.04 -26.27 12.53
C SER A 256 -0.65 -26.26 13.89
N LEU A 257 -1.20 -25.12 14.27
CA LEU A 257 -2.05 -24.95 15.45
C LEU A 257 -3.34 -24.24 15.01
N ALA A 258 -4.43 -24.99 14.91
CA ALA A 258 -5.76 -24.44 14.65
C ALA A 258 -6.60 -24.48 15.93
N THR A 259 -7.08 -23.31 16.37
CA THR A 259 -7.87 -23.16 17.60
C THR A 259 -9.20 -22.46 17.33
N ASP A 260 -10.08 -22.40 18.33
CA ASP A 260 -11.42 -21.78 18.26
C ASP A 260 -12.29 -22.35 17.14
N ALA A 261 -12.59 -21.59 16.09
CA ALA A 261 -13.32 -22.00 14.89
C ALA A 261 -12.52 -21.64 13.63
N SER A 262 -11.19 -21.75 13.70
CA SER A 262 -10.25 -21.38 12.65
C SER A 262 -9.79 -22.56 11.81
N ASP A 263 -9.34 -22.29 10.58
CA ASP A 263 -8.98 -23.33 9.61
C ASP A 263 -7.57 -23.15 9.04
N ILE A 264 -6.87 -24.27 8.84
CA ILE A 264 -5.62 -24.34 8.08
C ILE A 264 -5.79 -25.35 6.94
N TYR A 265 -5.62 -24.89 5.72
CA TYR A 265 -5.68 -25.69 4.49
C TYR A 265 -4.28 -25.89 3.94
N TYR A 266 -3.87 -27.13 3.70
CA TYR A 266 -2.59 -27.43 3.08
C TYR A 266 -2.74 -27.98 1.66
N TYR A 267 -1.85 -27.56 0.77
CA TYR A 267 -1.85 -27.93 -0.65
C TYR A 267 -0.62 -28.74 -1.07
N ASN A 268 0.17 -29.21 -0.11
CA ASN A 268 1.34 -30.04 -0.37
C ASN A 268 1.63 -30.98 0.81
N LEU A 269 2.31 -32.10 0.54
CA LEU A 269 2.76 -33.02 1.57
C LEU A 269 4.17 -32.66 2.02
N SER A 270 4.30 -32.24 3.27
CA SER A 270 5.60 -32.09 3.93
C SER A 270 6.16 -33.44 4.36
N LYS A 271 7.48 -33.61 4.33
CA LYS A 271 8.16 -34.82 4.84
C LYS A 271 7.87 -35.10 6.32
N THR A 272 7.73 -34.05 7.12
CA THR A 272 7.40 -34.14 8.55
C THR A 272 6.25 -33.18 8.86
N ARG A 273 5.32 -33.64 9.70
CA ARG A 273 4.10 -32.90 10.02
C ARG A 273 3.71 -33.10 11.47
N ALA A 274 3.35 -32.01 12.13
CA ALA A 274 2.75 -32.01 13.47
C ALA A 274 1.59 -31.00 13.49
N ASP A 275 0.37 -31.51 13.56
CA ASP A 275 -0.84 -30.69 13.56
C ASP A 275 -1.52 -30.81 14.93
N PHE A 276 -1.88 -29.67 15.52
CA PHE A 276 -2.63 -29.59 16.75
C PHE A 276 -3.93 -28.82 16.48
N MET A 277 -5.05 -29.45 16.83
CA MET A 277 -6.39 -28.90 16.68
C MET A 277 -7.03 -28.82 18.06
N ALA A 278 -7.64 -27.70 18.40
CA ALA A 278 -8.41 -27.53 19.63
C ALA A 278 -9.74 -26.81 19.35
N PHE A 279 -10.72 -27.08 20.21
CA PHE A 279 -12.11 -26.61 20.04
C PHE A 279 -12.67 -27.08 18.69
N ASN A 280 -13.10 -26.15 17.83
CA ASN A 280 -13.60 -26.40 16.48
C ASN A 280 -12.56 -26.04 15.41
N GLY A 281 -11.29 -25.87 15.77
CA GLY A 281 -10.22 -25.58 14.81
C GLY A 281 -9.87 -26.80 13.95
N SER A 282 -9.60 -26.60 12.66
CA SER A 282 -9.34 -27.70 11.72
C SER A 282 -8.06 -27.53 10.89
N VAL A 283 -7.45 -28.66 10.52
CA VAL A 283 -6.33 -28.73 9.56
C VAL A 283 -6.69 -29.73 8.46
N LEU A 284 -6.87 -29.26 7.22
CA LEU A 284 -7.46 -30.04 6.12
C LEU A 284 -6.54 -30.17 4.90
N ASP A 285 -6.56 -31.36 4.30
CA ASP A 285 -5.91 -31.64 3.01
C ASP A 285 -6.76 -31.09 1.86
N MET A 286 -6.21 -30.14 1.10
CA MET A 286 -6.90 -29.54 -0.04
C MET A 286 -6.20 -29.86 -1.37
N ARG A 287 -5.35 -30.88 -1.40
CA ARG A 287 -4.74 -31.36 -2.65
C ARG A 287 -5.80 -31.95 -3.56
N GLU A 288 -5.60 -31.77 -4.87
CA GLU A 288 -6.40 -32.49 -5.86
C GLU A 288 -6.12 -33.98 -5.75
N TRP A 289 -7.18 -34.79 -5.85
CA TRP A 289 -7.06 -36.24 -5.90
C TRP A 289 -6.22 -36.64 -7.12
N SER A 290 -5.31 -37.60 -6.94
CA SER A 290 -4.58 -38.13 -8.08
C SER A 290 -5.52 -38.97 -8.96
N GLN A 291 -5.18 -39.14 -10.24
CA GLN A 291 -5.91 -40.06 -11.12
C GLN A 291 -5.93 -41.50 -10.58
N SER A 292 -4.96 -41.86 -9.75
CA SER A 292 -4.90 -43.14 -9.02
C SER A 292 -6.01 -43.24 -7.97
N ASP A 293 -6.23 -42.17 -7.19
CA ASP A 293 -7.21 -42.14 -6.09
C ASP A 293 -8.66 -42.16 -6.62
N LEU A 294 -8.86 -41.77 -7.88
CA LEU A 294 -10.17 -41.78 -8.55
C LEU A 294 -10.58 -43.18 -9.03
N LYS A 295 -9.65 -44.12 -9.22
CA LYS A 295 -9.95 -45.47 -9.74
C LYS A 295 -10.68 -46.36 -8.75
N ASP A 296 -10.64 -46.03 -7.45
CA ASP A 296 -11.30 -46.80 -6.40
C ASP A 296 -12.78 -46.38 -6.19
N PHE A 297 -13.28 -45.44 -6.99
CA PHE A 297 -14.65 -44.92 -6.93
C PHE A 297 -15.49 -45.19 -8.19
N ASP A 298 -14.93 -45.89 -9.19
CA ASP A 298 -15.62 -46.45 -10.37
C ASP A 298 -15.90 -47.95 -10.18
#